data_AF-A0A3L7MRB8-F1
#
_entry.id   AF-A0A3L7MRB8-F1
#
_cell.length_a   1.000
_cell.length_b   1.000
_cell.length_c   1.000
_cell.angle_alpha   90.00
_cell.angle_beta   90.00
_cell.angle_gamma   90.00
#
_symmetry.space_group_name_H-M   'P 1'
#
loop_
_entity.id
_entity.type
_entity.pdbx_description
1 polymer ?
#
loop_
_entity_poly.entity_id
_entity_poly.type
_entity_poly.pdbx_seq_one_letter_code
_entity_poly.pdbx_strand_id
1 'polypeptide(L)'
;MASMQADYLTAYPTVPDANDSKQLALHLRGLQNWCVKANRENTKQFIWVGRVDQGTIQTNGKNVSFMATFVNSNRYFTVPITVDQSVIARVRTRNGIDPGDLAFSGIVQPRVRVNSRRPAPSAFETPYMLAPYIEFFFSFNVKSIVPAAGPSR
;
A
#
# COMPACT_ATOMS: atom_id res chain seq x y z
N MET A 1 -3.75 -6.88 -2.82
CA MET A 1 -2.47 -7.55 -3.14
C MET A 1 -2.70 -8.95 -3.70
N ALA A 2 -3.38 -9.86 -2.98
CA ALA A 2 -3.66 -11.22 -3.46
C ALA A 2 -4.36 -11.27 -4.85
N SER A 3 -5.35 -10.41 -5.09
CA SER A 3 -6.01 -10.30 -6.39
C SER A 3 -5.05 -9.91 -7.53
N MET A 4 -4.08 -9.03 -7.27
CA MET A 4 -3.09 -8.62 -8.26
C MET A 4 -2.04 -9.71 -8.51
N GLN A 5 -1.73 -10.53 -7.49
CA GLN A 5 -0.88 -11.70 -7.67
C GLN A 5 -1.57 -12.76 -8.54
N ALA A 6 -2.86 -13.01 -8.31
CA ALA A 6 -3.63 -13.93 -9.14
C ALA A 6 -3.73 -13.45 -10.61
N ASP A 7 -3.96 -12.16 -10.82
CA ASP A 7 -3.96 -11.55 -12.17
C ASP A 7 -2.60 -11.67 -12.85
N TYR A 8 -1.49 -11.41 -12.13
CA TYR A 8 -0.14 -11.63 -12.64
C TYR A 8 0.08 -13.09 -13.06
N LEU A 9 -0.25 -14.06 -12.20
CA LEU A 9 -0.03 -15.48 -12.48
C LEU A 9 -0.86 -15.97 -13.67
N THR A 10 -2.02 -15.37 -13.90
CA THR A 10 -2.86 -15.65 -15.07
C THR A 10 -2.25 -15.07 -16.34
N ALA A 11 -1.72 -13.85 -16.30
CA ALA A 11 -1.12 -13.17 -17.45
C ALA A 11 0.30 -13.68 -17.81
N TYR A 12 1.06 -14.09 -16.80
CA TYR A 12 2.46 -14.52 -16.89
C TYR A 12 2.68 -15.81 -16.08
N PRO A 13 2.18 -16.96 -16.57
CA PRO A 13 2.25 -18.22 -15.84
C PRO A 13 3.69 -18.77 -15.72
N THR A 14 4.60 -18.33 -16.60
CA THR A 14 6.00 -18.75 -16.60
C THR A 14 6.93 -17.54 -16.66
N VAL A 15 8.04 -17.65 -15.93
CA VAL A 15 9.14 -16.69 -15.98
C VAL A 15 10.19 -17.23 -16.96
N PRO A 16 10.62 -16.46 -17.98
CA PRO A 16 11.65 -16.91 -18.90
C PRO A 16 12.98 -17.20 -18.20
N ASP A 17 13.79 -18.07 -18.79
CA ASP A 17 15.18 -18.25 -18.38
C ASP A 17 15.94 -16.91 -18.48
N ALA A 18 16.68 -16.57 -17.43
CA ALA A 18 17.50 -15.37 -17.39
C ALA A 18 18.61 -15.38 -18.47
N ASN A 19 19.01 -16.56 -18.95
CA ASN A 19 19.99 -16.71 -20.02
C ASN A 19 19.39 -16.44 -21.42
N ASP A 20 18.07 -16.53 -21.58
CA ASP A 20 17.39 -16.15 -22.82
C ASP A 20 17.06 -14.65 -22.80
N SER A 21 18.08 -13.85 -23.13
CA SER A 21 18.00 -12.39 -23.15
C SER A 21 16.85 -11.85 -24.00
N LYS A 22 16.47 -12.54 -25.09
CA LYS A 22 15.40 -12.10 -26.00
C LYS A 22 14.03 -12.31 -25.37
N GLN A 23 13.78 -13.51 -24.84
CA GLN A 23 12.52 -13.81 -24.15
C GLN A 23 12.37 -12.99 -22.86
N LEU A 24 13.47 -12.81 -22.12
CA LEU A 24 13.47 -11.96 -20.93
C LEU A 24 13.11 -10.51 -21.28
N ALA A 25 13.69 -9.93 -22.34
CA ALA A 25 13.37 -8.58 -22.76
C ALA A 25 11.89 -8.41 -23.18
N LEU A 26 11.32 -9.38 -23.89
CA LEU A 26 9.90 -9.39 -24.26
C LEU A 26 9.01 -9.49 -23.02
N HIS A 27 9.36 -10.36 -22.08
CA HIS A 27 8.65 -10.52 -20.82
C HIS A 27 8.65 -9.22 -20.01
N LEU A 28 9.82 -8.60 -19.79
CA LEU A 28 9.94 -7.34 -19.05
C LEU A 28 9.12 -6.20 -19.70
N ARG A 29 9.05 -6.14 -21.04
CA ARG A 29 8.19 -5.19 -21.75
C ARG A 29 6.71 -5.49 -21.54
N GLY A 30 6.31 -6.76 -21.56
CA GLY A 30 4.96 -7.17 -21.20
C GLY A 30 4.60 -6.73 -19.78
N LEU A 31 5.49 -6.98 -18.82
CA LEU A 31 5.31 -6.59 -17.43
C LEU A 31 5.14 -5.08 -17.25
N GLN A 32 5.82 -4.25 -18.05
CA GLN A 32 5.62 -2.78 -18.02
C GLN A 32 4.18 -2.40 -18.37
N ASN A 33 3.63 -2.97 -19.45
CA ASN A 33 2.23 -2.72 -19.84
C ASN A 33 1.25 -3.23 -18.79
N TRP A 34 1.52 -4.40 -18.21
CA TRP A 34 0.73 -4.95 -17.11
C TRP A 34 0.76 -4.04 -15.88
N CYS A 35 1.92 -3.50 -15.49
CA CYS A 35 2.03 -2.57 -14.36
C CYS A 35 1.19 -1.32 -14.56
N VAL A 36 1.17 -0.74 -15.77
CA VAL A 36 0.35 0.43 -16.09
C VAL A 36 -1.13 0.12 -15.91
N LYS A 37 -1.59 -1.02 -16.44
CA LYS A 37 -2.98 -1.48 -16.27
C LYS A 37 -3.32 -1.71 -14.80
N ALA A 38 -2.45 -2.43 -14.09
CA ALA A 38 -2.64 -2.80 -12.69
C ALA A 38 -2.73 -1.57 -11.77
N ASN A 39 -1.89 -0.54 -11.99
CA ASN A 39 -1.93 0.72 -11.25
C ASN A 39 -3.24 1.49 -11.47
N ARG A 40 -3.75 1.49 -12.71
CA ARG A 40 -5.02 2.16 -13.05
C ARG A 40 -6.23 1.45 -12.44
N GLU A 41 -6.35 0.14 -12.64
CA GLU A 41 -7.58 -0.61 -12.36
C GLU A 41 -7.74 -1.02 -10.89
N ASN A 42 -6.65 -1.05 -10.13
CA ASN A 42 -6.67 -1.41 -8.71
C ASN A 42 -6.68 -0.18 -7.80
N THR A 43 -6.83 1.03 -8.34
CA THR A 43 -7.13 2.21 -7.54
C THR A 43 -8.57 2.10 -7.04
N LYS A 44 -8.75 1.89 -5.73
CA LYS A 44 -10.08 1.67 -5.13
C LYS A 44 -10.18 2.37 -3.79
N GLN A 45 -11.42 2.64 -3.40
CA GLN A 45 -11.72 3.06 -2.04
C GLN A 45 -11.57 1.86 -1.10
N PHE A 46 -10.83 2.05 -0.02
CA PHE A 46 -10.69 1.06 1.05
C PHE A 46 -10.95 1.72 2.40
N ILE A 47 -11.43 0.89 3.32
CA ILE A 47 -11.46 1.19 4.75
C ILE A 47 -10.45 0.26 5.41
N TRP A 48 -9.43 0.82 6.03
CA TRP A 48 -8.45 0.05 6.81
C TRP A 48 -8.52 0.46 8.27
N VAL A 49 -8.45 -0.54 9.14
CA VAL A 49 -8.32 -0.33 10.57
C VAL A 49 -6.84 -0.30 10.92
N GLY A 50 -6.42 0.72 11.65
CA GLY A 50 -5.03 0.90 12.05
C GLY A 50 -4.90 1.80 13.27
N ARG A 51 -3.66 1.98 13.72
CA ARG A 51 -3.33 2.83 14.87
C ARG A 51 -2.39 3.94 14.46
N VAL A 52 -2.63 5.13 14.99
CA VAL A 52 -1.74 6.28 14.82
C VAL A 52 -0.59 6.19 15.82
N ASP A 53 0.63 6.35 15.32
CA ASP A 53 1.80 6.54 16.17
C ASP A 53 1.83 7.98 16.70
N GLN A 54 1.45 8.14 17.96
CA GLN A 54 1.32 9.44 18.61
C GLN A 54 2.63 10.25 18.62
N GLY A 55 3.78 9.57 18.66
CA GLY A 55 5.09 10.23 18.67
C GLY A 55 5.47 10.89 17.35
N THR A 56 4.74 10.59 16.27
CA THR A 56 5.03 11.08 14.92
C THR A 56 4.09 12.19 14.46
N ILE A 57 3.15 12.60 15.30
CA ILE A 57 2.15 13.62 14.94
C ILE A 57 2.83 14.98 14.81
N GLN A 58 2.75 15.55 13.62
CA GLN A 58 3.23 16.89 13.29
C GLN A 58 2.08 17.72 12.72
N THR A 59 1.84 18.89 13.29
CA THR A 59 0.85 19.84 12.77
C THR A 59 1.57 20.98 12.06
N ASN A 60 1.24 21.22 10.80
CA ASN A 60 1.76 22.32 10.00
C ASN A 60 0.62 23.08 9.33
N GLY A 61 0.24 24.21 9.92
CA GLY A 61 -0.91 25.00 9.47
C GLY A 61 -2.19 24.16 9.48
N LYS A 62 -2.86 24.04 8.34
CA LYS A 62 -4.08 23.23 8.20
C LYS A 62 -3.83 21.73 8.07
N ASN A 63 -2.58 21.31 7.88
CA ASN A 63 -2.25 19.90 7.66
C ASN A 63 -1.75 19.25 8.95
N VAL A 64 -2.08 17.97 9.13
CA VAL A 64 -1.55 17.10 10.18
C VAL A 64 -0.93 15.89 9.50
N SER A 65 0.32 15.62 9.81
CA SER A 65 1.06 14.46 9.33
C SER A 65 1.36 13.52 10.48
N PHE A 66 1.29 12.21 10.25
CA PHE A 66 1.63 11.18 11.23
C PHE A 66 1.87 9.85 10.53
N MET A 67 2.52 8.92 11.23
CA MET A 67 2.63 7.53 10.81
C MET A 67 1.42 6.76 11.34
N ALA A 68 0.80 5.94 10.50
CA ALA A 68 -0.19 4.97 10.93
C ALA A 68 0.23 3.56 10.55
N THR A 69 0.01 2.62 11.47
CA THR A 69 0.27 1.20 11.24
C THR A 69 -1.05 0.47 10.98
N PHE A 70 -1.15 -0.15 9.82
CA PHE A 70 -2.27 -0.99 9.41
C PHE A 70 -1.89 -2.45 9.51
N VAL A 71 -2.86 -3.28 9.91
CA VAL A 71 -2.72 -4.74 9.92
C VAL A 71 -3.59 -5.31 8.82
N ASN A 72 -3.00 -6.09 7.92
CA ASN A 72 -3.74 -6.85 6.91
C ASN A 72 -3.27 -8.30 6.93
N SER A 73 -4.18 -9.20 7.34
CA SER A 73 -3.86 -10.60 7.63
C SER A 73 -2.73 -10.68 8.66
N ASN A 74 -1.49 -10.97 8.24
CA ASN A 74 -0.31 -11.05 9.13
C ASN A 74 0.77 -10.01 8.80
N ARG A 75 0.43 -8.99 7.99
CA ARG A 75 1.38 -7.97 7.55
C ARG A 75 1.07 -6.63 8.18
N TYR A 76 2.12 -5.98 8.66
CA TYR A 76 2.09 -4.64 9.20
C TYR A 76 2.58 -3.66 8.15
N PHE A 77 1.81 -2.61 7.91
CA PHE A 77 2.17 -1.53 7.00
C PHE A 77 2.19 -0.21 7.76
N THR A 78 3.37 0.34 7.97
CA THR A 78 3.52 1.70 8.51
C THR A 78 3.57 2.69 7.36
N VAL A 79 2.62 3.62 7.32
CA VAL A 79 2.42 4.54 6.20
C VAL A 79 2.42 5.96 6.72
N PRO A 80 3.19 6.89 6.09
CA PRO A 80 3.05 8.31 6.35
C PRO A 80 1.72 8.80 5.80
N ILE A 81 0.93 9.44 6.65
CA ILE A 81 -0.37 10.03 6.31
C ILE A 81 -0.29 11.52 6.57
N THR A 82 -0.75 12.31 5.59
CA THR A 82 -0.96 13.74 5.74
C THR A 82 -2.40 14.07 5.38
N VAL A 83 -3.12 14.71 6.28
CA VAL A 83 -4.54 15.07 6.14
C VAL A 83 -4.80 16.49 6.62
N ASP A 84 -5.90 17.09 6.18
CA ASP A 84 -6.37 18.36 6.76
C ASP A 84 -6.85 18.15 8.21
N GLN A 85 -6.70 19.16 9.07
CA GLN A 85 -7.14 19.12 10.46
C GLN A 85 -8.62 18.73 10.63
N SER A 86 -9.48 19.08 9.66
CA SER A 86 -10.90 18.70 9.67
C SER A 86 -11.13 17.19 9.61
N VAL A 87 -10.24 16.44 8.95
CA VAL A 87 -10.33 14.98 8.80
C VAL A 87 -10.18 14.27 10.15
N ILE A 88 -9.36 14.82 11.04
CA ILE A 88 -9.10 14.26 12.38
C ILE A 88 -10.03 14.82 13.46
N ALA A 89 -10.92 15.76 13.14
CA ALA A 89 -11.71 16.48 14.15
C ALA A 89 -12.51 15.55 15.08
N ARG A 90 -12.97 14.40 14.59
CA ARG A 90 -13.75 13.41 15.34
C ARG A 90 -12.92 12.46 16.20
N VAL A 91 -11.61 12.37 15.95
CA VAL A 91 -10.68 11.48 16.65
C VAL A 91 -9.62 12.28 17.41
N ARG A 92 -9.70 13.61 17.40
CA ARG A 92 -8.76 14.47 18.11
C ARG A 92 -9.12 14.51 19.58
N THR A 93 -8.13 14.30 20.43
CA THR A 93 -8.24 14.39 21.88
C THR A 93 -7.41 15.57 22.39
N ARG A 94 -7.52 15.90 23.69
CA ARG A 94 -6.68 16.93 24.32
C ARG A 94 -5.18 16.63 24.19
N ASN A 95 -4.82 15.34 24.12
CA ASN A 95 -3.45 14.86 24.16
C ASN A 95 -2.91 14.42 22.78
N GLY A 96 -3.69 14.52 21.71
CA GLY A 96 -3.28 14.08 20.37
C GLY A 96 -4.43 13.55 19.54
N ILE A 97 -4.20 12.40 18.89
CA ILE A 97 -5.25 11.63 18.20
C ILE A 97 -5.61 10.43 19.09
N ASP A 98 -6.85 9.95 19.04
CA ASP A 98 -7.32 8.78 19.75
C ASP A 98 -6.33 7.60 19.56
N PRO A 99 -5.77 7.02 20.64
CA PRO A 99 -4.80 5.93 20.56
C PRO A 99 -5.44 4.57 20.22
N GLY A 100 -6.78 4.49 20.20
CA GLY A 100 -7.53 3.30 19.84
C GLY A 100 -7.39 2.90 18.37
N ASP A 101 -8.08 1.82 18.02
CA ASP A 101 -8.21 1.40 16.62
C ASP A 101 -9.07 2.41 15.86
N LEU A 102 -8.54 2.93 14.77
CA LEU A 102 -9.19 3.91 13.91
C LEU A 102 -9.47 3.31 12.55
N ALA A 103 -10.66 3.56 12.02
CA ALA A 103 -11.02 3.23 10.65
C ALA A 103 -10.68 4.41 9.73
N PHE A 104 -9.74 4.17 8.82
CA PHE A 104 -9.30 5.11 7.79
C PHE A 104 -9.99 4.78 6.49
N SER A 105 -10.87 5.66 6.01
CA SER A 105 -11.47 5.55 4.68
C SER A 105 -10.70 6.43 3.71
N GLY A 106 -10.32 5.88 2.57
CA GLY A 106 -9.55 6.62 1.58
C GLY A 106 -9.38 5.88 0.28
N ILE A 107 -8.65 6.50 -0.63
CA ILE A 107 -8.32 5.92 -1.93
C ILE A 107 -6.92 5.32 -1.83
N VAL A 108 -6.82 4.00 -1.98
CA VAL A 108 -5.52 3.32 -2.10
C VAL A 108 -5.18 3.25 -3.58
N GLN A 109 -4.00 3.76 -3.92
CA GLN A 109 -3.43 3.70 -5.25
C GLN A 109 -2.22 2.75 -5.20
N PRO A 110 -2.31 1.56 -5.81
CA PRO A 110 -1.14 0.72 -5.97
C PRO A 110 -0.14 1.40 -6.90
N ARG A 111 1.13 1.14 -6.64
CA ARG A 111 2.26 1.59 -7.43
C ARG A 111 3.17 0.39 -7.65
N VAL A 112 2.81 -0.44 -8.62
CA VAL A 112 3.65 -1.53 -9.10
C VAL A 112 4.61 -1.04 -10.17
N ARG A 113 5.84 -1.54 -10.14
CA ARG A 113 6.86 -1.24 -11.16
C ARG A 113 7.74 -2.46 -11.43
N VAL A 114 8.26 -2.50 -12.66
CA VAL A 114 9.24 -3.52 -13.06
C VAL A 114 10.62 -3.14 -12.53
N ASN A 115 11.29 -4.08 -11.87
CA ASN A 115 12.71 -4.02 -11.52
C ASN A 115 13.42 -5.24 -12.12
N SER A 116 14.06 -5.05 -13.27
CA SER A 116 14.78 -6.12 -13.99
C SER A 116 15.97 -6.69 -13.22
N ARG A 117 16.49 -5.96 -12.23
CA ARG A 117 17.61 -6.40 -11.39
C ARG A 117 17.18 -7.32 -10.25
N ARG A 118 15.86 -7.53 -10.06
CA ARG A 118 15.32 -8.27 -8.92
C ARG A 118 14.36 -9.38 -9.37
N PRO A 119 14.91 -10.53 -9.82
CA PRO A 119 14.10 -11.66 -10.29
C PRO A 119 13.32 -12.34 -9.17
N ALA A 120 13.79 -12.29 -7.93
CA ALA A 120 13.18 -12.95 -6.77
C ALA A 120 13.30 -12.10 -5.49
N PRO A 121 12.47 -12.38 -4.46
CA PRO A 121 12.59 -11.74 -3.16
C PRO A 121 13.96 -11.96 -2.53
N SER A 122 14.46 -10.96 -1.82
CA SER A 122 15.66 -11.03 -0.98
C SER A 122 15.29 -11.44 0.45
N ALA A 123 16.27 -11.92 1.23
CA ALA A 123 16.08 -12.24 2.64
C ALA A 123 15.56 -11.04 3.48
N PHE A 124 15.90 -9.82 3.06
CA PHE A 124 15.37 -8.58 3.61
C PHE A 124 14.46 -7.94 2.55
N GLU A 125 13.17 -8.30 2.56
CA GLU A 125 12.22 -7.91 1.52
C GLU A 125 11.72 -6.48 1.72
N THR A 126 12.46 -5.49 1.21
CA THR A 126 11.98 -4.09 1.15
C THR A 126 12.57 -3.39 -0.08
N PRO A 127 11.76 -2.88 -1.02
CA PRO A 127 10.29 -2.91 -1.07
C PRO A 127 9.74 -4.33 -1.28
N TYR A 128 8.46 -4.54 -0.96
CA TYR A 128 7.80 -5.83 -1.19
C TYR A 128 7.76 -6.18 -2.68
N MET A 129 7.87 -7.46 -2.99
CA MET A 129 7.66 -7.98 -4.35
C MET A 129 6.26 -8.58 -4.47
N LEU A 130 5.54 -8.15 -5.50
CA LEU A 130 4.26 -8.76 -5.85
C LEU A 130 4.49 -10.13 -6.51
N ALA A 131 5.48 -10.17 -7.40
CA ALA A 131 5.81 -11.27 -8.27
C ALA A 131 7.26 -11.09 -8.79
N PRO A 132 7.86 -12.10 -9.46
CA PRO A 132 9.17 -11.95 -10.11
C PRO A 132 9.28 -10.65 -10.92
N TYR A 133 10.35 -9.90 -10.69
CA TYR A 133 10.61 -8.58 -11.28
C TYR A 133 9.60 -7.47 -10.95
N ILE A 134 8.57 -7.70 -10.13
CA ILE A 134 7.54 -6.69 -9.81
C ILE A 134 7.69 -6.24 -8.36
N GLU A 135 8.06 -4.98 -8.18
CA GLU A 135 8.01 -4.31 -6.88
C GLU A 135 6.64 -3.71 -6.63
N PHE A 136 6.16 -3.81 -5.40
CA PHE A 136 4.88 -3.28 -4.96
C PHE A 136 5.08 -2.15 -3.95
N PHE A 137 4.48 -1.01 -4.29
CA PHE A 137 4.26 0.12 -3.40
C PHE A 137 2.78 0.47 -3.40
N PHE A 138 2.39 1.35 -2.49
CA PHE A 138 1.08 1.97 -2.55
C PHE A 138 1.15 3.37 -1.95
N SER A 139 0.23 4.23 -2.36
CA SER A 139 -0.09 5.48 -1.68
C SER A 139 -1.51 5.41 -1.16
N PHE A 140 -1.75 5.95 0.04
CA PHE A 140 -3.08 5.98 0.65
C PHE A 140 -3.53 7.42 0.86
N ASN A 141 -4.50 7.87 0.07
CA ASN A 141 -5.10 9.19 0.20
C ASN A 141 -6.30 9.10 1.14
N VAL A 142 -6.07 9.39 2.41
CA VAL A 142 -7.09 9.34 3.45
C VAL A 142 -8.11 10.47 3.26
N LYS A 143 -9.39 10.11 3.30
CA LYS A 143 -10.53 11.04 3.17
C LYS A 143 -11.27 11.24 4.47
N SER A 144 -11.33 10.22 5.33
CA SER A 144 -11.92 10.33 6.65
C SER A 144 -11.25 9.37 7.63
N ILE A 145 -11.27 9.75 8.90
CA ILE A 145 -10.80 8.95 10.02
C ILE A 145 -11.89 8.99 11.09
N VAL A 146 -12.31 7.81 11.52
CA VAL A 146 -13.31 7.66 12.58
C VAL A 146 -12.83 6.61 13.58
N PRO A 147 -13.29 6.62 14.84
CA PRO A 147 -13.10 5.48 15.72
C PRO A 147 -13.58 4.21 15.01
N ALA A 148 -12.75 3.17 14.98
CA ALA A 148 -13.22 1.89 14.49
C ALA A 148 -14.38 1.47 15.40
N ALA A 149 -15.54 1.13 14.83
CA ALA A 149 -16.52 0.40 15.59
C ALA A 149 -15.78 -0.83 16.12
N GLY A 150 -15.70 -0.97 17.45
CA GLY A 150 -15.20 -2.20 18.05
C GLY A 150 -15.96 -3.38 17.44
N PRO A 151 -15.41 -4.61 17.49
CA PRO A 151 -16.22 -5.76 17.11
C PRO A 151 -17.54 -5.65 17.85
N SER A 152 -18.66 -5.67 17.13
CA SER A 152 -19.95 -5.98 17.72
C SER A 152 -19.70 -7.25 18.53
N ARG A 153 -19.73 -7.13 19.85
CA ARG A 153 -19.71 -8.29 20.73
C ARG A 153 -20.92 -9.15 20.43
#